data_AF-A0A969NN65-F1
#
_entry.id   AF-A0A969NN65-F1
#
_cell.length_a   1.000
_cell.length_b   1.000
_cell.length_c   1.000
_cell.angle_alpha   90.00
_cell.angle_beta   90.00
_cell.angle_gamma   90.00
#
_symmetry.space_group_name_H-M   'P 1'
#
loop_
_entity.id
_entity.type
_entity.pdbx_description
1 polymer ?
#
loop_
_entity_poly.entity_id
_entity_poly.type
_entity_poly.pdbx_seq_one_letter_code
_entity_poly.pdbx_strand_id
1 'polypeptide(L)'
;MLYIERCMRAAETYYFIESYLKTNSLGVSLPTKQSQLRPIFQAHLNPIEASEVWVMAVGLAEEKVPPKVVVEKAVKAYLHQKYPPVNPFSEGEICRIKSGVPGKQNCWCVVSQVSLDECVVDTWDSQYTVSVDDLMAMKFTRTESEQMLDLGARMTALYEVGELDEAAMWILRGLEKLNRSQLNSIEERLLQLLEEEYLDY
;
A
#
# COMPACT_ATOMS: atom_id res chain seq x y z
N MET A 1 18.41 11.20 -15.35
CA MET A 1 18.89 12.54 -14.91
C MET A 1 20.40 12.53 -14.88
N LEU A 2 21.01 13.34 -15.75
CA LEU A 2 22.46 13.52 -15.85
C LEU A 2 23.00 14.23 -14.60
N TYR A 3 24.30 14.10 -14.34
CA TYR A 3 24.93 14.72 -13.16
C TYR A 3 24.74 16.25 -13.14
N ILE A 4 24.90 16.90 -14.30
CA ILE A 4 24.76 18.35 -14.46
C ILE A 4 23.34 18.82 -14.10
N GLU A 5 22.31 18.10 -14.56
CA GLU A 5 20.91 18.39 -14.22
C GLU A 5 20.64 18.30 -12.71
N ARG A 6 21.26 17.34 -12.03
CA ARG A 6 21.14 17.19 -10.57
C ARG A 6 21.78 18.36 -9.82
N CYS A 7 22.91 18.86 -10.30
CA CYS A 7 23.57 20.03 -9.73
C CYS A 7 22.74 21.30 -9.93
N MET A 8 22.17 21.49 -11.12
CA MET A 8 21.30 22.65 -11.41
C MET A 8 20.05 22.66 -10.52
N ARG A 9 19.32 21.54 -10.45
CA ARG A 9 18.12 21.44 -9.58
C ARG A 9 18.45 21.65 -8.10
N ALA A 10 19.59 21.15 -7.65
CA ALA A 10 20.02 21.37 -6.28
C ALA A 10 20.35 22.85 -6.01
N ALA A 11 21.06 23.52 -6.92
CA ALA A 11 21.38 24.94 -6.78
C ALA A 11 20.11 25.81 -6.76
N GLU A 12 19.15 25.50 -7.63
CA GLU A 12 17.84 26.15 -7.67
C GLU A 12 17.07 25.93 -6.36
N THR A 13 16.99 24.69 -5.88
CA THR A 13 16.32 24.37 -4.60
C THR A 13 16.99 25.08 -3.42
N TYR A 14 18.33 25.14 -3.41
CA TYR A 14 19.08 25.88 -2.40
C TYR A 14 18.70 27.36 -2.39
N TYR A 15 18.65 27.98 -3.58
CA TYR A 15 18.28 29.39 -3.72
C TYR A 15 16.87 29.66 -3.20
N PHE A 16 15.91 28.77 -3.49
CA PHE A 16 14.55 28.89 -2.97
C PHE A 16 14.50 28.82 -1.44
N ILE A 17 15.19 27.85 -0.85
CA ILE A 17 15.30 27.73 0.62
C ILE A 17 15.91 29.00 1.21
N GLU A 18 17.05 29.45 0.69
CA GLU A 18 17.73 30.63 1.19
C GLU A 18 16.85 31.89 1.10
N SER A 19 16.18 32.10 -0.04
CA SER A 19 15.26 33.21 -0.26
C SER A 19 14.07 33.18 0.72
N TYR A 20 13.46 32.01 0.90
CA TYR A 20 12.33 31.82 1.80
C TYR A 20 12.72 32.10 3.26
N LEU A 21 13.87 31.59 3.70
CA LEU A 21 14.35 31.81 5.07
C LEU A 21 14.63 33.29 5.34
N LYS A 22 15.28 33.99 4.40
CA LYS A 22 15.54 35.43 4.49
C LYS A 22 14.25 36.23 4.57
N THR A 23 13.28 35.92 3.71
CA THR A 23 12.01 36.66 3.61
C THR A 23 11.16 36.49 4.88
N ASN A 24 11.21 35.32 5.51
CA ASN A 24 10.46 35.02 6.73
C ASN A 24 11.28 35.25 8.02
N SER A 25 12.49 35.82 7.93
CA SER A 25 13.39 36.05 9.07
C SER A 25 13.67 34.80 9.91
N LEU A 26 13.74 33.64 9.25
CA LEU A 26 13.99 32.35 9.89
C LEU A 26 15.51 32.11 9.97
N GLY A 27 16.06 32.10 11.18
CA GLY A 27 17.48 31.85 11.48
C GLY A 27 17.90 30.39 11.39
N VAL A 28 17.34 29.64 10.45
CA VAL A 28 17.49 28.18 10.35
C VAL A 28 18.75 27.83 9.54
N SER A 29 19.42 26.74 9.93
CA SER A 29 20.62 26.22 9.27
C SER A 29 20.41 25.97 7.76
N LEU A 30 21.33 26.42 6.90
CA LEU A 30 21.27 26.21 5.45
C LEU A 30 21.81 24.82 5.01
N PRO A 31 21.38 24.30 3.84
CA PRO A 31 21.95 23.09 3.27
C PRO A 31 23.45 23.26 2.96
N THR A 32 24.25 22.21 3.18
CA THR A 32 25.71 22.25 2.94
C THR A 32 26.16 21.28 1.86
N LYS A 33 25.34 20.27 1.54
CA LYS A 33 25.64 19.22 0.55
C LYS A 33 24.50 19.05 -0.42
N GLN A 34 24.85 18.88 -1.69
CA GLN A 34 23.91 18.55 -2.78
C GLN A 34 23.03 17.34 -2.44
N SER A 35 23.58 16.34 -1.74
CA SER A 35 22.87 15.12 -1.35
C SER A 35 21.69 15.37 -0.39
N GLN A 36 21.71 16.46 0.37
CA GLN A 36 20.63 16.83 1.30
C GLN A 36 19.42 17.38 0.55
N LEU A 37 19.64 18.05 -0.59
CA LEU A 37 18.58 18.65 -1.40
C LEU A 37 17.92 17.65 -2.34
N ARG A 38 18.59 16.52 -2.60
CA ARG A 38 18.12 15.48 -3.49
C ARG A 38 16.72 14.95 -3.16
N PRO A 39 16.40 14.59 -1.90
CA PRO A 39 15.04 14.16 -1.54
C PRO A 39 13.98 15.22 -1.83
N ILE A 40 14.31 16.51 -1.64
CA ILE A 40 13.37 17.63 -1.80
C ILE A 40 13.00 17.85 -3.26
N PHE A 41 14.00 18.00 -4.16
CA PHE A 41 13.68 18.23 -5.58
C PHE A 41 13.18 16.98 -6.30
N GLN A 42 13.48 15.78 -5.78
CA GLN A 42 12.91 14.53 -6.30
C GLN A 42 11.43 14.37 -5.93
N ALA A 43 10.97 15.01 -4.85
CA ALA A 43 9.57 15.06 -4.48
C ALA A 43 8.75 16.04 -5.34
N HIS A 44 9.39 16.75 -6.29
CA HIS A 44 8.72 17.68 -7.20
C HIS A 44 7.88 18.77 -6.51
N LEU A 45 8.30 19.13 -5.30
CA LEU A 45 7.68 20.18 -4.50
C LEU A 45 7.90 21.55 -5.13
N ASN A 46 6.94 22.45 -4.95
CA ASN A 46 7.13 23.84 -5.37
C ASN A 46 8.13 24.57 -4.43
N PRO A 47 8.62 25.76 -4.81
CA PRO A 47 9.64 26.48 -4.04
C PRO A 47 9.32 26.73 -2.56
N ILE A 48 8.05 27.00 -2.25
CA ILE A 48 7.60 27.26 -0.87
C ILE A 48 7.61 25.96 -0.09
N GLU A 49 7.04 24.90 -0.66
CA GLU A 49 6.96 23.57 -0.05
C GLU A 49 8.34 22.98 0.22
N ALA A 50 9.26 23.12 -0.74
CA ALA A 50 10.65 22.72 -0.60
C ALA A 50 11.31 23.42 0.60
N SER A 51 10.98 24.69 0.84
CA SER A 51 11.50 25.48 1.94
C SER A 51 10.88 25.11 3.29
N GLU A 52 9.56 24.87 3.33
CA GLU A 52 8.87 24.36 4.52
C GLU A 52 9.39 22.99 4.95
N VAL A 53 9.62 22.08 3.98
CA VAL A 53 10.22 20.77 4.22
C VAL A 53 11.63 20.90 4.81
N TRP A 54 12.41 21.87 4.33
CA TRP A 54 13.74 22.11 4.89
C TRP A 54 13.67 22.57 6.34
N VAL A 55 12.76 23.52 6.66
CA VAL A 55 12.52 23.98 8.03
C VAL A 55 12.09 22.81 8.93
N MET A 56 11.17 21.96 8.46
CA MET A 56 10.75 20.75 9.15
C MET A 56 11.93 19.79 9.40
N ALA A 57 12.77 19.57 8.40
CA ALA A 57 13.95 18.69 8.53
C ALA A 57 14.96 19.23 9.55
N VAL A 58 15.16 20.54 9.62
CA VAL A 58 16.04 21.17 10.61
C VAL A 58 15.43 21.08 12.01
N GLY A 59 14.10 21.24 12.15
CA GLY A 59 13.40 20.98 13.41
C GLY A 59 13.57 19.53 13.89
N LEU A 60 13.41 18.55 12.99
CA LEU A 60 13.66 17.13 13.29
C LEU A 60 15.14 16.82 13.63
N ALA A 61 16.07 17.69 13.23
CA ALA A 61 17.49 17.58 13.53
C ALA A 61 17.93 18.45 14.71
N GLU A 62 17.01 18.94 15.54
CA GLU A 62 17.28 19.78 16.70
C GLU A 62 18.08 21.05 16.32
N GLU A 63 17.61 21.76 15.30
CA GLU A 63 18.19 23.02 14.78
C GLU A 63 19.57 22.88 14.08
N LYS A 64 20.12 21.67 14.02
CA LYS A 64 21.37 21.37 13.30
C LYS A 64 21.10 21.13 11.81
N VAL A 65 22.17 21.20 11.01
CA VAL A 65 22.11 20.87 9.58
C VAL A 65 21.70 19.40 9.41
N PRO A 66 20.53 19.09 8.80
CA PRO A 66 20.00 17.73 8.76
C PRO A 66 20.77 16.83 7.79
N PRO A 67 21.07 15.57 8.14
CA PRO A 67 21.59 14.60 7.19
C PRO A 67 20.50 14.18 6.19
N LYS A 68 20.92 13.64 5.02
CA LYS A 68 20.01 13.20 3.94
C LYS A 68 18.83 12.35 4.44
N VAL A 69 19.07 11.41 5.35
CA VAL A 69 18.05 10.50 5.89
C VAL A 69 16.97 11.25 6.67
N VAL A 70 17.33 12.30 7.41
CA VAL A 70 16.36 13.13 8.14
C VAL A 70 15.55 13.97 7.15
N VAL A 71 16.17 14.48 6.09
CA VAL A 71 15.45 15.18 5.02
C VAL A 71 14.47 14.25 4.30
N GLU A 72 14.83 13.00 4.03
CA GLU A 72 13.90 12.00 3.46
C GLU A 72 12.69 11.75 4.37
N LYS A 73 12.91 11.67 5.69
CA LYS A 73 11.82 11.56 6.67
C LYS A 73 10.92 12.80 6.66
N ALA A 74 11.49 14.00 6.64
CA ALA A 74 10.74 15.26 6.59
C ALA A 74 9.90 15.37 5.31
N VAL A 75 10.48 15.05 4.15
CA VAL A 75 9.76 15.01 2.86
C VAL A 75 8.56 14.06 2.96
N LYS A 76 8.77 12.83 3.46
CA LYS A 76 7.67 11.86 3.62
C LYS A 76 6.58 12.37 4.56
N ALA A 77 6.96 12.93 5.71
CA ALA A 77 6.01 13.46 6.69
C ALA A 77 5.21 14.64 6.11
N TYR A 78 5.88 15.57 5.43
CA TYR A 78 5.24 16.71 4.78
C TYR A 78 4.26 16.28 3.69
N LEU A 79 4.67 15.35 2.82
CA LEU A 79 3.81 14.81 1.78
C LEU A 79 2.58 14.13 2.37
N HIS A 80 2.72 13.29 3.40
CA HIS A 80 1.58 12.68 4.09
C HIS A 80 0.65 13.71 4.74
N GLN A 81 1.20 14.79 5.29
CA GLN A 81 0.40 15.83 5.92
C GLN A 81 -0.39 16.66 4.89
N LYS A 82 0.25 17.02 3.77
CA LYS A 82 -0.31 17.96 2.79
C LYS A 82 -1.10 17.28 1.67
N TYR A 83 -0.63 16.11 1.26
CA TYR A 83 -1.22 15.25 0.24
C TYR A 83 -1.41 13.87 0.86
N PRO A 84 -2.35 13.74 1.82
CA PRO A 84 -2.60 12.47 2.47
C PRO A 84 -2.79 11.40 1.38
N PRO A 85 -2.04 10.28 1.45
CA PRO A 85 -2.21 9.22 0.48
C PRO A 85 -3.67 8.81 0.48
N VAL A 86 -4.32 8.92 -0.67
CA VAL A 86 -5.67 8.41 -0.83
C VAL A 86 -5.52 6.91 -0.98
N ASN A 87 -6.17 6.16 -0.08
CA ASN A 87 -6.25 4.73 -0.21
C ASN A 87 -6.84 4.40 -1.60
N PRO A 88 -6.07 3.71 -2.46
CA PRO A 88 -6.48 3.46 -3.84
C PRO A 88 -7.57 2.40 -3.95
N PHE A 89 -7.88 1.69 -2.85
CA PHE A 89 -8.84 0.59 -2.82
C PHE A 89 -10.24 1.08 -2.49
N SER A 90 -11.23 0.33 -2.97
CA SER A 90 -12.65 0.54 -2.66
C SER A 90 -13.24 -0.66 -1.92
N GLU A 91 -14.28 -0.45 -1.12
CA GLU A 91 -15.06 -1.54 -0.52
C GLU A 91 -15.62 -2.47 -1.61
N GLY A 92 -15.55 -3.78 -1.37
CA GLY A 92 -15.88 -4.84 -2.34
C GLY A 92 -14.80 -5.13 -3.38
N GLU A 93 -13.69 -4.38 -3.40
CA GLU A 93 -12.60 -4.63 -4.36
C GLU A 93 -11.82 -5.90 -4.02
N ILE A 94 -11.56 -6.73 -5.04
CA ILE A 94 -10.76 -7.95 -4.88
C ILE A 94 -9.28 -7.64 -5.05
N CYS A 95 -8.53 -7.97 -4.01
CA CYS A 95 -7.12 -7.67 -3.87
C CYS A 95 -6.32 -8.93 -3.55
N ARG A 96 -5.00 -8.81 -3.65
CA ARG A 96 -4.05 -9.84 -3.26
C ARG A 96 -3.14 -9.35 -2.16
N ILE A 97 -2.94 -10.18 -1.14
CA ILE A 97 -2.05 -9.92 -0.02
C ILE A 97 -0.61 -10.22 -0.46
N LYS A 98 0.27 -9.22 -0.49
CA LYS A 98 1.70 -9.36 -0.82
C LYS A 98 2.53 -9.73 0.41
N SER A 99 2.18 -9.16 1.57
CA SER A 99 2.90 -9.23 2.84
C SER A 99 2.00 -8.82 4.02
N GLY A 100 2.54 -8.73 5.24
CA GLY A 100 1.82 -8.26 6.42
C GLY A 100 1.03 -9.32 7.19
N VAL A 101 0.51 -10.34 6.49
CA VAL A 101 -0.27 -11.42 7.10
C VAL A 101 0.45 -12.78 7.00
N PRO A 102 0.90 -13.39 8.12
CA PRO A 102 1.54 -14.69 8.12
C PRO A 102 0.69 -15.77 7.45
N GLY A 103 1.28 -16.53 6.52
CA GLY A 103 0.59 -17.63 5.82
C GLY A 103 -0.34 -17.19 4.68
N LYS A 104 -0.68 -15.90 4.55
CA LYS A 104 -1.60 -15.39 3.53
C LYS A 104 -0.92 -14.70 2.35
N GLN A 105 0.39 -14.85 2.20
CA GLN A 105 1.10 -14.33 1.04
C GLN A 105 0.54 -14.92 -0.27
N ASN A 106 0.26 -14.06 -1.24
CA ASN A 106 -0.38 -14.34 -2.53
C ASN A 106 -1.81 -14.87 -2.46
N CYS A 107 -2.47 -14.80 -1.30
CA CYS A 107 -3.89 -15.12 -1.20
C CYS A 107 -4.71 -13.92 -1.68
N TRP A 108 -5.81 -14.19 -2.37
CA TRP A 108 -6.78 -13.16 -2.70
C TRP A 108 -7.72 -12.90 -1.52
N CYS A 109 -8.28 -11.70 -1.47
CA CYS A 109 -9.15 -11.20 -0.41
C CYS A 109 -10.10 -10.14 -0.98
N VAL A 110 -11.17 -9.84 -0.25
CA VAL A 110 -12.14 -8.80 -0.58
C VAL A 110 -11.99 -7.66 0.42
N VAL A 111 -11.89 -6.42 -0.05
CA VAL A 111 -11.82 -5.25 0.83
C VAL A 111 -13.18 -5.04 1.48
N SER A 112 -13.25 -5.10 2.81
CA SER A 112 -14.49 -4.90 3.56
C SER A 112 -14.61 -3.51 4.16
N GLN A 113 -13.49 -2.89 4.55
CA GLN A 113 -13.45 -1.50 5.00
C GLN A 113 -12.16 -0.82 4.53
N VAL A 114 -12.27 0.47 4.22
CA VAL A 114 -11.16 1.30 3.73
C VAL A 114 -10.81 2.37 4.76
N SER A 115 -9.59 2.36 5.28
CA SER A 115 -9.00 3.43 6.11
C SER A 115 -7.94 4.19 5.31
N LEU A 116 -7.27 5.18 5.91
CA LEU A 116 -6.32 6.04 5.20
C LEU A 116 -5.10 5.28 4.63
N ASP A 117 -4.50 4.42 5.45
CA ASP A 117 -3.25 3.69 5.19
C ASP A 117 -3.39 2.17 5.28
N GLU A 118 -4.58 1.70 5.66
CA GLU A 118 -4.92 0.29 5.85
C GLU A 118 -6.29 -0.03 5.25
N CYS A 119 -6.49 -1.30 4.93
CA CYS A 119 -7.80 -1.88 4.62
C CYS A 119 -8.09 -3.02 5.59
N VAL A 120 -9.36 -3.17 5.96
CA VAL A 120 -9.85 -4.44 6.47
C VAL A 120 -10.22 -5.29 5.26
N VAL A 121 -9.71 -6.52 5.21
CA VAL A 121 -9.94 -7.46 4.12
C VAL A 121 -10.47 -8.78 4.64
N ASP A 122 -11.46 -9.31 3.94
CA ASP A 122 -12.06 -10.60 4.18
C ASP A 122 -11.41 -11.64 3.27
N THR A 123 -10.93 -12.71 3.87
CA THR A 123 -10.57 -13.95 3.19
C THR A 123 -11.65 -14.98 3.47
N TRP A 124 -11.61 -16.12 2.79
CA TRP A 124 -12.63 -17.16 2.97
C TRP A 124 -12.71 -17.72 4.40
N ASP A 125 -11.62 -17.66 5.18
CA ASP A 125 -11.49 -18.24 6.52
C ASP A 125 -11.38 -17.22 7.67
N SER A 126 -11.07 -15.96 7.38
CA SER A 126 -10.92 -14.92 8.41
C SER A 126 -10.89 -13.49 7.84
N GLN A 127 -10.82 -12.52 8.75
CA GLN A 127 -10.68 -11.10 8.45
C GLN A 127 -9.34 -10.57 8.96
N TYR A 128 -8.69 -9.69 8.18
CA TYR A 128 -7.38 -9.13 8.51
C TYR A 128 -7.33 -7.63 8.25
N THR A 129 -6.57 -6.89 9.06
CA THR A 129 -6.18 -5.51 8.77
C THR A 129 -4.82 -5.51 8.06
N VAL A 130 -4.74 -4.91 6.88
CA VAL A 130 -3.57 -4.96 6.00
C VAL A 130 -3.23 -3.56 5.50
N SER A 131 -1.96 -3.19 5.52
CA SER A 131 -1.50 -1.92 4.95
C SER A 131 -1.78 -1.84 3.44
N VAL A 132 -2.12 -0.66 2.95
CA VAL A 132 -2.27 -0.38 1.51
C VAL A 132 -1.02 -0.81 0.72
N ASP A 133 0.17 -0.60 1.29
CA ASP A 133 1.45 -0.98 0.68
C ASP A 133 1.63 -2.50 0.58
N ASP A 134 0.91 -3.27 1.39
CA ASP A 134 0.94 -4.74 1.43
C ASP A 134 -0.16 -5.38 0.55
N LEU A 135 -1.03 -4.58 -0.08
CA LEU A 135 -2.07 -5.04 -1.00
C LEU A 135 -1.72 -4.81 -2.47
N MET A 136 -2.31 -5.62 -3.34
CA MET A 136 -2.21 -5.50 -4.80
C MET A 136 -3.59 -5.67 -5.44
N ALA A 137 -4.06 -4.65 -6.15
CA ALA A 137 -5.31 -4.75 -6.92
C ALA A 137 -5.19 -5.81 -8.03
N MET A 138 -6.18 -6.69 -8.15
CA MET A 138 -6.21 -7.73 -9.19
C MET A 138 -6.82 -7.25 -10.51
N LYS A 139 -7.48 -6.09 -10.52
CA LYS A 139 -8.04 -5.43 -11.72
C LYS A 139 -9.02 -6.29 -12.52
N PHE A 140 -9.89 -7.01 -11.82
CA PHE A 140 -10.96 -7.77 -12.45
C PHE A 140 -12.04 -6.87 -13.06
N THR A 141 -12.65 -7.34 -14.14
CA THR A 141 -13.91 -6.79 -14.65
C THR A 141 -15.04 -7.08 -13.66
N ARG A 142 -16.16 -6.38 -13.78
CA ARG A 142 -17.33 -6.59 -12.91
C ARG A 142 -17.75 -8.07 -12.85
N THR A 143 -17.83 -8.74 -13.99
CA THR A 143 -18.23 -10.15 -14.07
C THR A 143 -17.21 -11.08 -13.41
N GLU A 144 -15.92 -10.83 -13.61
CA GLU A 144 -14.86 -11.60 -12.94
C GLU A 144 -14.88 -11.37 -11.42
N SER A 145 -15.18 -10.15 -10.97
CA SER A 145 -15.36 -9.85 -9.55
C SER A 145 -16.56 -10.59 -8.96
N GLU A 146 -17.71 -10.58 -9.63
CA GLU A 146 -18.90 -11.32 -9.21
C GLU A 146 -18.60 -12.84 -9.07
N GLN A 147 -17.84 -13.41 -9.99
CA GLN A 147 -17.40 -14.82 -9.93
C GLN A 147 -16.46 -15.11 -8.75
N MET A 148 -15.51 -14.21 -8.47
CA MET A 148 -14.61 -14.35 -7.32
C MET A 148 -15.35 -14.21 -5.99
N LEU A 149 -16.35 -13.34 -5.91
CA LEU A 149 -17.20 -13.18 -4.73
C LEU A 149 -18.05 -14.43 -4.49
N ASP A 150 -18.63 -15.01 -5.55
CA ASP A 150 -19.35 -16.28 -5.50
C ASP A 150 -18.44 -17.43 -5.00
N LEU A 151 -17.24 -17.54 -5.58
CA LEU A 151 -16.22 -18.49 -5.13
C LEU A 151 -15.89 -18.31 -3.65
N GLY A 152 -15.72 -17.06 -3.19
CA GLY A 152 -15.46 -16.75 -1.78
C GLY A 152 -16.58 -17.21 -0.87
N ALA A 153 -17.83 -16.89 -1.23
CA ALA A 153 -19.00 -17.29 -0.47
C ALA A 153 -19.11 -18.82 -0.34
N ARG A 154 -18.87 -19.55 -1.43
CA ARG A 154 -18.83 -21.02 -1.46
C ARG A 154 -17.75 -21.59 -0.54
N MET A 155 -16.53 -21.05 -0.61
CA MET A 155 -15.41 -21.46 0.25
C MET A 155 -15.67 -21.15 1.74
N THR A 156 -16.26 -20.00 2.05
CA THR A 156 -16.63 -19.62 3.42
C THR A 156 -17.73 -20.52 3.98
N ALA A 157 -18.76 -20.83 3.20
CA ALA A 157 -19.82 -21.74 3.62
C ALA A 157 -19.27 -23.11 4.04
N LEU A 158 -18.33 -23.66 3.27
CA LEU A 158 -17.63 -24.91 3.63
C LEU A 158 -16.83 -24.77 4.94
N TYR A 159 -16.09 -23.68 5.10
CA TYR A 159 -15.28 -23.44 6.30
C TYR A 159 -16.12 -23.32 7.58
N GLU A 160 -17.30 -22.71 7.47
CA GLU A 160 -18.22 -22.49 8.59
C GLU A 160 -18.88 -23.78 9.11
N VAL A 161 -18.83 -24.89 8.35
CA VAL A 161 -19.26 -26.24 8.83
C VAL A 161 -18.36 -26.74 9.97
N GLY A 162 -17.10 -26.30 10.02
CA GLY A 162 -16.18 -26.53 11.14
C GLY A 162 -15.35 -27.82 11.05
N GLU A 163 -15.95 -28.98 10.77
CA GLU A 163 -15.23 -30.26 10.68
C GLU A 163 -14.84 -30.62 9.23
N LEU A 164 -14.03 -29.77 8.59
CA LEU A 164 -13.42 -30.10 7.30
C LEU A 164 -12.20 -31.01 7.51
N ASP A 165 -12.12 -32.10 6.75
CA ASP A 165 -10.91 -32.91 6.71
C ASP A 165 -9.71 -32.15 6.10
N GLU A 166 -8.51 -32.70 6.28
CA GLU A 166 -7.29 -32.06 5.78
C GLU A 166 -7.31 -31.93 4.25
N ALA A 167 -7.84 -32.91 3.51
CA ALA A 167 -7.88 -32.84 2.04
C ALA A 167 -8.77 -31.69 1.55
N ALA A 168 -9.93 -31.48 2.17
CA ALA A 168 -10.82 -30.35 1.91
C ALA A 168 -10.09 -29.02 2.17
N MET A 169 -9.39 -28.90 3.31
CA MET A 169 -8.61 -27.70 3.62
C MET A 169 -7.49 -27.42 2.61
N TRP A 170 -6.84 -28.46 2.08
CA TRP A 170 -5.82 -28.30 1.03
C TRP A 170 -6.41 -27.79 -0.29
N ILE A 171 -7.62 -28.23 -0.65
CA ILE A 171 -8.34 -27.74 -1.83
C ILE A 171 -8.66 -26.25 -1.64
N LEU A 172 -9.26 -25.86 -0.52
CA LEU A 172 -9.60 -24.45 -0.24
C LEU A 172 -8.36 -23.54 -0.25
N ARG A 173 -7.25 -23.98 0.37
CA ARG A 173 -5.96 -23.27 0.32
C ARG A 173 -5.31 -23.23 -1.07
N GLY A 174 -5.71 -24.12 -1.97
CA GLY A 174 -5.35 -24.04 -3.39
C GLY A 174 -6.12 -22.93 -4.10
N LEU A 175 -7.44 -22.89 -3.89
CA LEU A 175 -8.35 -21.93 -4.49
C LEU A 175 -8.09 -20.48 -4.03
N GLU A 176 -7.66 -20.27 -2.78
CA GLU A 176 -7.32 -18.94 -2.25
C GLU A 176 -6.14 -18.26 -2.99
N LYS A 177 -5.36 -19.01 -3.78
CA LYS A 177 -4.18 -18.50 -4.50
C LYS A 177 -4.43 -18.22 -5.98
N LEU A 178 -5.65 -18.44 -6.47
CA LEU A 178 -6.01 -18.26 -7.87
C LEU A 178 -5.87 -16.81 -8.34
N ASN A 179 -5.23 -16.65 -9.51
CA ASN A 179 -5.07 -15.36 -10.19
C ASN A 179 -6.20 -15.05 -11.19
N ARG A 180 -7.24 -15.90 -11.24
CA ARG A 180 -8.32 -15.87 -12.22
C ARG A 180 -9.65 -16.09 -11.52
N SER A 181 -10.72 -15.53 -12.08
CA SER A 181 -12.08 -15.69 -11.55
C SER A 181 -12.72 -17.02 -11.90
N GLN A 182 -12.33 -17.63 -13.01
CA GLN A 182 -12.93 -18.87 -13.49
C GLN A 182 -12.17 -20.09 -12.97
N LEU A 183 -12.91 -20.98 -12.29
CA LEU A 183 -12.42 -22.32 -12.01
C LEU A 183 -12.33 -23.12 -13.30
N ASN A 184 -11.29 -23.93 -13.42
CA ASN A 184 -11.27 -24.95 -14.46
C ASN A 184 -12.21 -26.11 -14.10
N SER A 185 -12.47 -27.01 -15.06
CA SER A 185 -13.39 -28.13 -14.87
C SER A 185 -13.03 -29.06 -13.72
N ILE A 186 -11.75 -29.18 -13.33
CA ILE A 186 -11.32 -30.03 -12.21
C ILE A 186 -11.52 -29.28 -10.89
N GLU A 187 -11.09 -28.03 -10.82
CA GLU A 187 -11.28 -27.15 -9.65
C GLU A 187 -12.75 -27.05 -9.28
N GLU A 188 -13.64 -26.82 -10.26
CA GLU A 188 -15.08 -26.75 -10.05
C GLU A 188 -15.64 -28.08 -9.51
N ARG A 189 -15.27 -29.21 -10.11
CA ARG A 189 -15.75 -30.53 -9.68
C ARG A 189 -15.25 -30.92 -8.30
N LEU A 190 -14.03 -30.52 -7.93
CA LEU A 190 -13.51 -30.75 -6.59
C LEU A 190 -14.26 -29.92 -5.56
N LEU A 191 -14.50 -28.64 -5.85
CA LEU A 191 -15.27 -27.77 -4.97
C LEU A 191 -16.70 -28.29 -4.79
N GLN A 192 -17.36 -28.66 -5.89
CA GLN A 192 -18.71 -29.24 -5.86
C GLN A 192 -18.77 -30.53 -5.05
N LEU A 193 -17.77 -31.42 -5.15
CA LEU A 193 -17.72 -32.63 -4.34
C LEU A 193 -17.63 -32.31 -2.84
N LEU A 194 -16.87 -31.28 -2.45
CA LEU A 194 -16.83 -30.85 -1.06
C LEU A 194 -18.18 -30.28 -0.62
N GLU A 195 -18.83 -29.50 -1.47
CA GLU A 195 -20.16 -28.96 -1.20
C GLU A 195 -21.20 -30.08 -1.01
N GLU A 196 -21.18 -31.12 -1.85
CA GLU A 196 -22.06 -32.28 -1.73
C GLU A 196 -21.82 -33.11 -0.47
N GLU A 197 -20.58 -33.18 0.02
CA GLU A 197 -20.21 -33.97 1.21
C GLU A 197 -20.46 -33.21 2.52
N TYR A 198 -20.23 -31.89 2.53
CA TYR A 198 -20.20 -31.09 3.76
C TYR A 198 -21.39 -30.14 3.93
N LEU A 199 -22.08 -29.75 2.85
CA LEU A 199 -23.25 -28.86 2.93
C LEU A 199 -24.53 -29.69 2.84
N ASP A 200 -25.30 -29.70 3.91
CA ASP A 200 -26.65 -30.26 3.92
C ASP A 200 -27.58 -29.33 3.12
N TYR A 201 -27.99 -29.75 1.92
CA TYR A 201 -29.04 -29.09 1.12
C TYR A 201 -30.42 -29.70 1.35
#